data_AF-A0A202DBR4-F1
#
_entry.id   AF-A0A202DBR4-F1
#
_cell.length_a   1.000
_cell.length_b   1.000
_cell.length_c   1.000
_cell.angle_alpha   90.00
_cell.angle_beta   90.00
_cell.angle_gamma   90.00
#
_symmetry.space_group_name_H-M   'P 1'
#
loop_
_entity.id
_entity.type
_entity.pdbx_description
1 polymer ?
#
loop_
_entity_poly.entity_id
_entity_poly.type
_entity_poly.pdbx_seq_one_letter_code
_entity_poly.pdbx_strand_id
1 'polypeptide(L)' 'MEYFKKDSVFVFLDANMDTLKSRVKDFSTRGLAKRPDQSFEELFEERLLLYNKYADITVSCDGLTQEEVCERIIRKTS' A
#
# COMPACT_ATOMS: atom_id res chain seq x y z
N MET A 1 -15.39 5.14 -4.30
CA MET A 1 -15.07 5.10 -2.86
C MET A 1 -16.21 5.60 -1.96
N GLU A 2 -17.15 6.41 -2.46
CA GLU A 2 -18.20 6.98 -1.58
C GLU A 2 -19.24 5.96 -1.08
N TYR A 3 -19.47 4.85 -1.77
CA TYR A 3 -20.51 3.88 -1.39
C TYR A 3 -20.14 2.92 -0.24
N PHE A 4 -18.86 2.79 0.11
CA PHE A 4 -18.38 1.87 1.16
C PHE A 4 -17.86 2.58 2.42
N LYS A 5 -17.79 3.92 2.43
CA LYS A 5 -17.08 4.67 3.49
C LYS A 5 -17.79 4.78 4.83
N LYS A 6 -19.07 4.41 4.92
CA LYS A 6 -19.84 4.64 6.16
C LYS A 6 -19.55 3.59 7.24
N ASP A 7 -19.19 2.37 6.83
CA ASP A 7 -19.02 1.21 7.73
C ASP A 7 -17.73 0.42 7.42
N SER A 8 -16.70 1.08 6.88
CA SER A 8 -15.42 0.43 6.54
C SER A 8 -14.23 1.29 6.92
N VAL A 9 -13.14 0.64 7.29
CA VAL A 9 -11.85 1.27 7.59
C VAL A 9 -10.87 0.96 6.47
N PHE A 10 -10.35 2.00 5.83
CA PHE A 10 -9.32 1.89 4.82
C PHE A 10 -7.95 1.91 5.49
N VAL A 11 -7.27 0.77 5.46
CA VAL A 11 -5.91 0.61 6.00
C VAL A 11 -4.90 0.62 4.85
N PHE A 12 -4.00 1.58 4.84
CA PHE A 12 -2.85 1.61 3.94
C PHE A 12 -1.64 0.95 4.61
N LEU A 13 -1.13 -0.11 3.97
CA LEU A 13 0.10 -0.78 4.35
C LEU A 13 1.27 -0.11 3.63
N ASP A 14 1.93 0.81 4.33
CA ASP A 14 3.02 1.61 3.80
C ASP A 14 4.33 0.81 3.83
N ALA A 15 4.78 0.43 2.63
CA ALA A 15 6.05 -0.24 2.40
C ALA A 15 6.89 0.63 1.47
N ASN A 16 8.14 0.87 1.86
CA ASN A 16 9.02 1.72 1.08
C ASN A 16 9.43 1.08 -0.25
N MET A 17 10.02 1.91 -1.10
CA MET A 17 10.47 1.52 -2.44
C MET A 17 11.40 0.31 -2.44
N ASP A 18 12.31 0.21 -1.47
CA ASP A 18 13.28 -0.90 -1.38
C ASP A 18 12.60 -2.21 -0.97
N THR A 19 11.68 -2.15 -0.01
CA THR A 19 10.81 -3.27 0.38
C THR A 19 9.98 -3.75 -0.80
N LEU A 20 9.42 -2.84 -1.61
CA LEU A 20 8.64 -3.20 -2.79
C LEU A 20 9.51 -3.81 -3.90
N LYS A 21 10.69 -3.24 -4.17
CA LYS A 21 11.67 -3.76 -5.13
C LYS A 21 12.17 -5.16 -4.78
N SER A 22 12.37 -5.46 -3.50
CA SER A 22 12.82 -6.78 -3.06
C SER A 22 11.71 -7.84 -3.12
N ARG A 23 10.46 -7.47 -2.81
CA ARG A 23 9.31 -8.40 -2.77
C ARG A 23 8.72 -8.65 -4.15
N VAL A 24 8.64 -7.63 -5.00
CA VAL A 24 8.06 -7.71 -6.34
C VAL A 24 9.19 -7.93 -7.33
N LYS A 25 9.56 -9.20 -7.54
CA LYS A 25 10.69 -9.56 -8.43
C LYS A 25 10.38 -9.38 -9.91
N ASP A 26 9.11 -9.39 -10.29
CA ASP A 26 8.69 -9.27 -11.68
C ASP A 26 7.62 -8.19 -11.85
N PHE A 27 8.08 -6.96 -12.07
CA PHE A 27 7.24 -5.82 -12.42
C PHE A 27 6.67 -5.92 -13.85
N SER A 28 7.17 -6.86 -14.65
CA SER A 28 6.83 -7.00 -16.07
C SER A 28 5.79 -8.08 -16.32
N THR A 29 5.70 -9.12 -15.48
CA THR A 29 4.75 -10.22 -15.67
C THR A 29 3.73 -10.34 -14.53
N ARG A 30 2.47 -10.05 -14.92
CA ARG A 30 1.19 -10.06 -14.17
C ARG A 30 0.88 -8.84 -13.30
N GLY A 31 -0.14 -8.11 -13.72
CA GLY A 31 -1.08 -7.42 -12.81
C GLY A 31 -0.71 -6.02 -12.33
N LEU A 32 0.49 -5.52 -12.63
CA LEU A 32 0.81 -4.12 -12.32
C LEU A 32 0.19 -3.20 -13.37
N ALA A 33 -1.01 -2.70 -13.08
CA ALA A 33 -1.70 -1.71 -13.89
C ALA A 33 -0.89 -0.39 -13.89
N LYS A 34 -0.02 -0.25 -14.89
CA LYS A 34 0.79 0.93 -15.16
C LYS A 34 0.71 1.29 -16.64
N ARG A 35 1.02 2.53 -16.99
CA ARG A 35 1.18 2.89 -18.40
C ARG A 35 2.47 2.30 -18.97
N PRO A 36 2.54 2.03 -20.29
CA PRO A 36 3.76 1.47 -20.91
C PRO A 36 5.02 2.31 -20.64
N ASP A 37 4.87 3.65 -20.67
CA ASP A 37 5.91 4.67 -20.52
C ASP A 37 6.18 5.08 -19.06
N GLN A 38 5.31 4.71 -18.12
CA GLN A 38 5.45 5.08 -16.72
C GLN A 38 6.49 4.21 -16.01
N SER A 39 7.44 4.85 -15.34
CA SER A 39 8.40 4.22 -14.45
C SER A 39 7.73 3.67 -13.18
N PHE A 40 8.44 2.79 -12.47
CA PHE A 40 7.92 2.23 -11.23
C PHE A 40 7.82 3.31 -10.14
N GLU A 41 8.79 4.22 -10.11
CA GLU A 41 8.86 5.36 -9.20
C GLU A 41 7.69 6.33 -9.42
N GLU A 42 7.39 6.71 -10.66
CA GLU A 42 6.24 7.57 -10.98
C GLU A 42 4.92 6.92 -10.59
N LEU A 43 4.77 5.61 -10.83
CA LEU A 43 3.59 4.86 -10.42
C LEU A 43 3.44 4.81 -8.90
N PHE A 44 4.56 4.61 -8.19
CA PHE A 44 4.59 4.59 -6.73
C PHE A 44 4.17 5.94 -6.17
N GLU A 45 4.72 7.05 -6.66
CA GLU A 45 4.36 8.40 -6.21
C GLU A 45 2.88 8.71 -6.46
N GLU A 46 2.36 8.39 -7.66
CA GLU A 46 0.95 8.57 -7.99
C GLU A 46 0.04 7.81 -7.02
N ARG A 47 0.35 6.53 -6.78
CA ARG A 47 -0.44 5.67 -5.89
C ARG A 47 -0.28 6.04 -4.43
N LEU A 48 0.91 6.46 -4.00
CA LEU A 48 1.16 6.91 -2.64
C LEU A 48 0.26 8.08 -2.28
N LEU A 49 0.11 9.06 -3.19
CA LEU A 49 -0.82 10.18 -3.01
C LEU A 49 -2.28 9.70 -2.87
N LEU A 50 -2.71 8.76 -3.71
CA LEU A 50 -4.06 8.21 -3.66
C LEU A 50 -4.31 7.40 -2.37
N TYR A 51 -3.37 6.56 -1.96
CA TYR A 51 -3.49 5.76 -0.76
C TYR A 51 -3.55 6.64 0.48
N ASN A 52 -2.67 7.65 0.59
CA ASN A 52 -2.73 8.62 1.68
C ASN A 52 -4.04 9.41 1.69
N LYS A 53 -4.59 9.75 0.51
CA LYS A 53 -5.87 10.47 0.42
C LYS A 53 -7.06 9.65 0.94
N TYR A 54 -7.06 8.33 0.73
CA TYR A 54 -8.20 7.48 1.05
C TYR A 54 -8.06 6.68 2.34
N ALA A 55 -6.85 6.50 2.85
CA ALA A 55 -6.59 5.77 4.09
C ALA A 55 -7.16 6.50 5.30
N ASP A 56 -7.89 5.76 6.13
CA ASP A 56 -8.24 6.21 7.48
C ASP A 56 -7.05 5.93 8.43
N ILE A 57 -6.29 4.86 8.16
CA ILE A 57 -5.14 4.44 8.94
C ILE A 57 -3.99 4.07 8.02
N THR A 58 -2.79 4.53 8.35
CA THR A 58 -1.54 4.10 7.70
C THR A 58 -0.67 3.31 8.67
N VAL A 59 -0.15 2.17 8.20
CA VAL A 59 0.73 1.28 8.95
C VAL A 59 2.03 1.06 8.18
N SER A 60 3.15 1.54 8.72
CA SER A 60 4.47 1.22 8.18
C SER A 60 4.76 -0.27 8.40
N CYS A 61 5.11 -0.94 7.30
CA CYS A 61 5.34 -2.38 7.20
C CYS A 61 6.83 -2.74 6.99
N ASP A 62 7.71 -1.74 6.95
CA ASP A 62 9.13 -1.96 6.67
C ASP A 62 9.81 -2.67 7.83
N GLY A 63 10.56 -3.73 7.51
CA GLY A 63 11.29 -4.54 8.49
C GLY A 63 10.41 -5.39 9.41
N LEU A 64 9.11 -5.50 9.14
CA LEU A 64 8.17 -6.25 9.97
C LEU A 64 7.76 -7.58 9.34
N THR A 65 7.44 -8.54 10.20
CA THR A 65 6.71 -9.76 9.81
C THR A 65 5.23 -9.46 9.59
N GLN A 66 4.52 -10.43 9.00
CA GLN A 66 3.08 -10.28 8.75
C GLN A 66 2.30 -10.18 10.07
N GLU A 67 2.72 -10.93 11.10
CA GLU A 67 2.12 -10.93 12.43
C GLU A 67 2.26 -9.57 13.11
N GLU A 68 3.45 -8.96 13.06
CA GLU A 68 3.70 -7.63 13.63
C GLU A 68 2.86 -6.54 12.93
N VAL A 69 2.69 -6.65 11.61
CA VAL A 69 1.80 -5.76 10.85
C VAL A 69 0.34 -5.95 11.31
N CYS A 70 -0.14 -7.19 11.41
CA CYS A 70 -1.48 -7.49 11.89
C CYS A 70 -1.74 -6.94 13.30
N GLU A 71 -0.80 -7.11 14.23
CA GLU A 71 -0.92 -6.52 15.57
C GLU A 71 -1.05 -5.00 15.53
N ARG A 72 -0.28 -4.31 14.68
CA ARG A 72 -0.36 -2.86 14.52
C ARG A 72 -1.71 -2.42 13.96
N ILE A 73 -2.28 -3.18 13.02
CA ILE A 73 -3.61 -2.90 12.47
C ILE A 73 -4.64 -3.02 13.59
N ILE A 74 -4.67 -4.15 14.29
CA ILE A 74 -5.63 -4.42 15.38
C ILE A 74 -5.56 -3.30 16.42
N ARG A 75 -4.37 -2.89 16.87
CA ARG A 75 -4.19 -1.80 17.85
C ARG A 75 -4.70 -0.43 17.39
N LYS A 76 -4.75 -0.17 16.08
CA LYS A 76 -5.21 1.11 15.53
C LYS A 76 -6.70 1.12 15.17
N THR A 77 -7.32 -0.05 15.10
CA THR A 77 -8.76 -0.21 14.78
C THR A 77 -9.62 -0.63 15.98
N SER A 78 -8.99 -0.94 17.12
CA SER A 78 -9.67 -1.33 18.37
C SER A 78 -10.03 -0.14 19.25
#